data_AF-A0A5C8V5J4-F1
#
_entry.id   AF-A0A5C8V5J4-F1
#
_cell.length_a   1.000
_cell.length_b   1.000
_cell.length_c   1.000
_cell.angle_alpha   90.00
_cell.angle_beta   90.00
_cell.angle_gamma   90.00
#
_symmetry.space_group_name_H-M   'P 1'
#
loop_
_entity.id
_entity.type
_entity.pdbx_description
1 polymer ?
#
loop_
_entity_poly.entity_id
_entity_poly.type
_entity_poly.pdbx_seq_one_letter_code
_entity_poly.pdbx_strand_id
1 'polypeptide(L)'
;MEIIIGILGLIIAVLTFWYSFYKKPKEELLHLKAQFKATQKLSENLQVELENYIAKTNSADQPIFPNISFGSYLNEMKESYKENLSDELYNKLDNLNLSKSIIQSMIESLETQFSALQQIQIEIKMRGR
;
A
#
# COMPACT_ATOMS: atom_id res chain seq x y z
N MET A 1 21.33 6.97 49.49
CA MET A 1 20.96 5.85 48.59
C MET A 1 19.80 6.19 47.66
N GLU A 2 18.85 7.04 48.06
CA GLU A 2 17.65 7.36 47.24
C GLU A 2 17.94 8.14 45.94
N ILE A 3 18.88 9.09 45.95
CA ILE A 3 19.24 9.89 44.75
C ILE A 3 19.87 9.01 43.64
N ILE A 4 20.65 8.00 44.03
CA ILE A 4 21.33 7.08 43.11
C ILE A 4 20.32 6.20 42.37
N ILE A 5 19.27 5.75 43.05
CA ILE A 5 18.20 4.92 42.48
C ILE A 5 17.35 5.72 41.48
N GLY A 6 17.05 6.99 41.80
CA GLY A 6 16.30 7.88 40.91
C GLY A 6 17.02 8.17 39.58
N ILE A 7 18.33 8.39 39.63
CA ILE A 7 19.16 8.65 38.42
C ILE A 7 19.28 7.39 37.55
N LEU A 8 19.44 6.21 38.16
CA LEU A 8 19.47 4.93 37.44
C LEU A 8 18.15 4.65 36.70
N GLY A 9 17.01 4.94 37.33
CA GLY A 9 15.69 4.80 36.69
C GLY A 9 15.53 5.72 35.47
N LEU A 10 16.00 6.97 35.56
CA LEU A 10 15.94 7.94 34.46
C LEU A 10 16.80 7.48 33.26
N ILE A 11 18.02 6.98 33.52
CA ILE A 11 18.92 6.48 32.46
C ILE A 11 18.29 5.27 31.75
N ILE A 12 17.72 4.32 32.50
CA ILE A 12 17.05 3.15 31.91
C ILE A 12 15.84 3.59 31.08
N ALA A 13 15.06 4.56 31.54
CA ALA A 13 13.91 5.08 30.79
C ALA A 13 14.34 5.75 29.48
N VAL A 14 15.38 6.58 29.50
CA VAL A 14 15.93 7.23 28.30
C VAL A 14 16.52 6.20 27.33
N LEU A 15 17.27 5.21 27.83
CA LEU A 15 17.82 4.12 27.02
C LEU A 15 16.72 3.25 26.41
N THR A 16 15.67 2.93 27.17
CA THR A 16 14.53 2.15 26.68
C THR A 16 13.73 2.94 25.65
N PHE A 17 13.52 4.23 25.87
CA PHE A 17 12.89 5.14 24.91
C PHE A 17 13.70 5.21 23.62
N TRP A 18 15.01 5.43 23.70
CA TRP A 18 15.90 5.39 22.54
C TRP A 18 15.88 4.03 21.85
N TYR A 19 16.02 2.93 22.60
CA TYR A 19 16.03 1.59 22.05
C TYR A 19 14.72 1.24 21.32
N SER A 20 13.59 1.67 21.87
CA SER A 20 12.26 1.48 21.26
C SER A 20 12.03 2.33 20.02
N PHE A 21 12.68 3.49 19.89
CA PHE A 21 12.57 4.38 18.72
C PHE A 21 13.59 4.07 17.62
N TYR A 22 14.79 3.59 17.97
CA TYR A 22 15.89 3.36 17.03
C TYR A 22 15.97 1.92 16.50
N LYS A 23 15.30 0.96 17.14
CA LYS A 23 15.22 -0.39 16.57
C LYS A 23 14.36 -0.34 15.32
N LYS A 24 14.93 -0.78 14.18
CA LYS A 24 14.19 -0.90 12.93
C LYS A 24 12.86 -1.63 13.18
N PRO A 25 11.71 -1.06 12.82
CA PRO A 25 10.38 -1.60 13.09
C PRO A 25 10.11 -2.83 12.22
N LYS A 26 10.69 -3.98 12.60
CA LYS A 26 10.70 -5.20 11.76
C LYS A 26 9.32 -5.80 11.55
N GLU A 27 8.48 -5.80 12.58
CA GLU A 27 7.13 -6.36 12.51
C GLU A 27 6.23 -5.48 11.64
N GLU A 28 6.30 -4.17 11.83
CA GLU A 28 5.54 -3.21 11.03
C GLU A 28 6.00 -3.21 9.58
N LEU A 29 7.31 -3.33 9.34
CA LEU A 29 7.84 -3.48 7.97
C LEU A 29 7.35 -4.77 7.31
N LEU A 30 7.28 -5.89 8.06
CA LEU A 30 6.72 -7.13 7.54
C LEU A 30 5.24 -6.96 7.18
N HIS A 31 4.46 -6.28 8.03
CA HIS A 31 3.06 -5.97 7.76
C HIS A 31 2.90 -5.09 6.52
N LEU A 32 3.70 -4.03 6.41
CA LEU A 32 3.74 -3.16 5.23
C LEU A 32 4.01 -3.95 3.95
N LYS A 33 5.00 -4.85 3.96
CA LYS A 33 5.33 -5.68 2.79
C LYS A 33 4.19 -6.63 2.42
N ALA A 34 3.51 -7.23 3.41
CA ALA A 34 2.34 -8.06 3.17
C ALA A 34 1.20 -7.26 2.53
N GLN A 35 0.88 -6.08 3.08
CA GLN A 35 -0.17 -5.20 2.55
C GLN A 35 0.17 -4.67 1.15
N PHE A 36 1.44 -4.34 0.91
CA PHE A 36 1.94 -3.92 -0.41
C PHE A 36 1.70 -5.02 -1.44
N LYS A 37 2.12 -6.26 -1.16
CA LYS A 37 1.95 -7.41 -2.07
C LYS A 37 0.48 -7.75 -2.31
N ALA A 38 -0.37 -7.65 -1.28
CA ALA A 38 -1.81 -7.84 -1.43
C ALA A 38 -2.42 -6.79 -2.39
N THR A 39 -2.06 -5.52 -2.20
CA THR A 39 -2.53 -4.41 -3.04
C THR A 39 -2.00 -4.49 -4.47
N GLN A 40 -0.71 -4.79 -4.63
CA GLN A 40 -0.06 -5.02 -5.92
C GLN A 40 -0.79 -6.10 -6.72
N LYS A 41 -1.01 -7.28 -6.10
CA LYS A 41 -1.68 -8.40 -6.76
C LYS A 41 -3.13 -8.08 -7.12
N LEU A 42 -3.85 -7.36 -6.26
CA LEU A 42 -5.22 -6.93 -6.58
C LEU A 42 -5.24 -5.98 -7.78
N SER A 43 -4.32 -5.02 -7.83
CA SER A 43 -4.17 -4.11 -8.97
C SER A 43 -3.88 -4.87 -10.26
N GLU A 44 -2.91 -5.78 -10.27
CA GLU A 44 -2.60 -6.60 -11.46
C GLU A 44 -3.81 -7.38 -11.96
N ASN A 45 -4.49 -8.09 -11.06
CA ASN A 45 -5.67 -8.87 -11.41
C ASN A 45 -6.77 -8.00 -12.02
N LEU A 46 -7.01 -6.83 -11.44
CA LEU A 46 -8.02 -5.90 -11.91
C LEU A 46 -7.65 -5.28 -13.28
N GLN A 47 -6.36 -5.01 -13.55
CA GLN A 47 -5.91 -4.59 -14.88
C GLN A 47 -6.22 -5.67 -15.93
N VAL A 48 -5.94 -6.93 -15.62
CA VAL A 48 -6.24 -8.07 -16.51
C VAL A 48 -7.75 -8.24 -16.70
N GLU A 49 -8.55 -8.11 -15.64
CA GLU A 49 -10.02 -8.16 -15.73
C GLU A 49 -10.57 -7.05 -16.64
N LEU A 50 -10.06 -5.82 -16.48
CA LEU A 50 -10.42 -4.67 -17.31
C LEU A 50 -10.02 -4.84 -18.77
N GLU A 51 -8.79 -5.26 -19.03
CA GLU A 51 -8.30 -5.55 -20.39
C GLU A 51 -9.20 -6.56 -21.09
N ASN A 52 -9.52 -7.66 -20.41
CA ASN A 52 -10.38 -8.70 -20.95
C ASN A 52 -11.81 -8.19 -21.20
N TYR A 53 -12.36 -7.38 -20.30
CA TYR A 53 -13.68 -6.79 -20.47
C TYR A 53 -13.71 -5.87 -21.70
N ILE A 54 -12.74 -4.95 -21.80
CA ILE A 54 -12.60 -4.01 -22.93
C ILE A 54 -12.46 -4.77 -24.25
N ALA A 55 -11.59 -5.78 -24.29
CA ALA A 55 -11.36 -6.57 -25.50
C ALA A 55 -12.61 -7.34 -25.96
N LYS A 56 -13.39 -7.90 -25.02
CA LYS A 56 -14.61 -8.67 -25.33
C LYS A 56 -15.78 -7.80 -25.77
N THR A 57 -15.89 -6.58 -25.25
CA THR A 57 -17.06 -5.71 -25.43
C THR A 57 -16.80 -4.51 -26.34
N ASN A 58 -15.54 -4.32 -26.77
CA ASN A 58 -15.08 -3.14 -27.51
C ASN A 58 -15.45 -1.82 -26.79
N SER A 59 -15.31 -1.81 -25.45
CA SER A 59 -15.81 -0.74 -24.57
C SER A 59 -14.75 0.25 -24.11
N ALA A 60 -13.60 0.31 -24.78
CA ALA A 60 -12.48 1.18 -24.37
C ALA A 60 -12.90 2.64 -24.17
N ASP A 61 -13.74 3.17 -25.07
CA ASP A 61 -14.22 4.55 -25.03
C ASP A 61 -15.52 4.72 -24.21
N GLN A 62 -16.09 3.62 -23.71
CA GLN A 62 -17.31 3.67 -22.90
C GLN A 62 -16.99 4.18 -21.48
N PRO A 63 -17.89 4.96 -20.87
CA PRO A 63 -17.67 5.49 -19.53
C PRO A 63 -17.78 4.41 -18.45
N ILE A 64 -16.76 4.32 -17.59
CA ILE A 64 -16.83 3.59 -16.32
C ILE A 64 -17.37 4.51 -15.22
N PHE A 65 -16.91 5.77 -15.20
CA PHE A 65 -17.37 6.88 -14.36
C PHE A 65 -17.70 8.11 -15.22
N PRO A 66 -18.39 9.13 -14.66
CA PRO A 66 -18.56 10.40 -15.36
C PRO A 66 -17.21 10.95 -15.83
N ASN A 67 -17.09 11.19 -17.14
CA ASN A 67 -15.89 11.70 -17.81
C ASN A 67 -14.64 10.80 -17.76
N ILE A 68 -14.78 9.52 -17.40
CA ILE A 68 -13.66 8.57 -17.39
C ILE A 68 -14.07 7.33 -18.17
N SER A 69 -13.34 7.02 -19.24
CA SER A 69 -13.56 5.81 -20.03
C SER A 69 -12.82 4.62 -19.44
N PHE A 70 -13.26 3.40 -19.75
CA PHE A 70 -12.56 2.17 -19.35
C PHE A 70 -11.08 2.18 -19.80
N GLY A 71 -10.81 2.64 -21.02
CA GLY A 71 -9.45 2.73 -21.56
C GLY A 71 -8.58 3.74 -20.79
N SER A 72 -9.11 4.93 -20.52
CA SER A 72 -8.38 5.94 -19.72
C SER A 72 -8.11 5.43 -18.30
N TYR A 73 -9.09 4.79 -17.67
CA TYR A 73 -8.95 4.26 -16.33
C TYR A 73 -7.89 3.15 -16.25
N LEU A 74 -7.90 2.22 -17.22
CA LEU A 74 -6.89 1.16 -17.30
C LEU A 74 -5.48 1.73 -17.48
N ASN A 75 -5.31 2.77 -18.31
CA ASN A 75 -4.01 3.41 -18.50
C ASN A 75 -3.51 4.06 -17.22
N GLU A 76 -4.35 4.87 -16.55
CA GLU A 76 -4.02 5.49 -15.26
C GLU A 76 -3.65 4.44 -14.20
N MET A 77 -4.39 3.33 -14.17
CA MET A 77 -4.13 2.24 -13.24
C MET A 77 -2.79 1.53 -13.50
N LYS A 78 -2.39 1.40 -14.77
CA LYS A 78 -1.08 0.85 -15.16
C LYS A 78 0.07 1.79 -14.80
N GLU A 79 -0.10 3.08 -15.02
CA GLU A 79 0.91 4.08 -14.65
C GLU A 79 1.06 4.17 -13.12
N SER A 80 -0.05 4.28 -12.39
CA SER A 80 -0.05 4.27 -10.93
C SER A 80 0.59 3.00 -10.36
N TYR A 81 0.35 1.84 -10.97
CA TYR A 81 1.01 0.60 -10.57
C TYR A 81 2.54 0.68 -10.70
N LYS A 82 3.07 1.20 -11.83
CA LYS A 82 4.51 1.32 -12.03
C LYS A 82 5.16 2.24 -11.01
N GLU A 83 4.49 3.35 -10.69
CA GLU A 83 4.99 4.35 -9.76
C GLU A 83 4.91 3.89 -8.30
N ASN A 84 3.79 3.25 -7.91
CA ASN A 84 3.42 3.09 -6.51
C ASN A 84 3.37 1.62 -6.04
N LEU A 85 3.31 0.66 -6.95
CA LEU A 85 3.16 -0.77 -6.65
C LEU A 85 4.17 -1.65 -7.39
N SER A 86 5.25 -1.08 -7.93
CA SER A 86 6.26 -1.87 -8.64
C SER A 86 7.11 -2.75 -7.71
N ASP A 87 7.62 -3.85 -8.26
CA ASP A 87 8.56 -4.71 -7.55
C ASP A 87 9.84 -3.98 -7.15
N GLU A 88 10.27 -3.00 -7.96
CA GLU A 88 11.41 -2.16 -7.63
C GLU A 88 11.18 -1.39 -6.33
N LEU A 89 10.00 -0.77 -6.17
CA LEU A 89 9.66 -0.05 -4.95
C LEU A 89 9.53 -1.01 -3.75
N TYR A 90 8.91 -2.17 -3.95
CA TYR A 90 8.81 -3.21 -2.92
C TYR A 90 10.18 -3.65 -2.40
N ASN A 91 11.13 -3.91 -3.29
CA ASN A 91 12.48 -4.34 -2.94
C ASN A 91 13.29 -3.25 -2.23
N LYS A 92 12.98 -1.97 -2.47
CA LYS A 92 13.62 -0.85 -1.77
C LYS A 92 13.17 -0.72 -0.32
N LEU A 93 11.99 -1.23 0.07
CA LEU A 93 11.45 -1.09 1.44
C LEU A 93 12.42 -1.60 2.53
N ASP A 94 13.20 -2.65 2.24
CA ASP A 94 14.18 -3.17 3.20
C ASP A 94 15.38 -2.23 3.41
N ASN A 95 15.65 -1.34 2.47
CA ASN A 95 16.82 -0.45 2.50
C ASN A 95 16.46 0.98 2.95
N LEU A 96 15.17 1.28 3.07
CA LEU A 96 14.70 2.57 3.57
C LEU A 96 14.77 2.61 5.11
N ASN A 97 15.32 3.71 5.65
CA ASN A 97 15.28 4.01 7.08
C ASN A 97 13.92 4.58 7.47
N LEU A 98 12.89 3.73 7.44
CA LEU A 98 11.52 4.11 7.78
C LEU A 98 11.31 4.08 9.30
N SER A 99 10.76 5.16 9.85
CA SER A 99 10.24 5.15 11.21
C SER A 99 8.92 4.37 11.28
N LYS A 100 8.54 3.93 12.49
CA LYS A 100 7.26 3.26 12.73
C LYS A 100 6.06 4.10 12.24
N SER A 101 6.07 5.41 12.48
CA SER A 101 4.98 6.30 12.04
C SER A 101 4.87 6.38 10.52
N ILE A 102 6.00 6.45 9.81
CA ILE A 102 6.00 6.45 8.34
C ILE A 102 5.46 5.13 7.80
N ILE A 103 5.88 4.00 8.38
CA ILE A 103 5.36 2.68 8.00
C ILE A 103 3.86 2.60 8.20
N GLN A 104 3.34 3.10 9.33
CA GLN A 104 1.91 3.10 9.61
C GLN A 104 1.13 3.91 8.57
N SER A 105 1.59 5.12 8.23
CA SER A 105 0.94 5.93 7.18
C SER A 105 1.00 5.27 5.80
N MET A 106 2.08 4.55 5.48
CA MET A 106 2.17 3.77 4.24
C MET A 106 1.17 2.60 4.23
N ILE A 107 0.99 1.91 5.34
CA ILE A 107 -0.01 0.83 5.49
C ILE A 107 -1.42 1.40 5.26
N GLU A 108 -1.78 2.49 5.93
CA GLU A 108 -3.11 3.14 5.80
C GLU A 108 -3.38 3.60 4.35
N SER A 109 -2.37 4.12 3.67
CA SER A 109 -2.46 4.46 2.24
C SER A 109 -2.73 3.23 1.38
N LEU A 110 -2.03 2.12 1.64
CA LEU A 110 -2.24 0.87 0.90
C LEU A 110 -3.61 0.24 1.21
N GLU A 111 -4.10 0.32 2.44
CA GLU A 111 -5.45 -0.15 2.80
C GLU A 111 -6.54 0.66 2.08
N THR A 112 -6.33 1.97 1.96
CA THR A 112 -7.23 2.86 1.20
C THR A 112 -7.22 2.49 -0.29
N GLN A 113 -6.04 2.31 -0.88
CA GLN A 113 -5.89 1.89 -2.27
C GLN A 113 -6.51 0.50 -2.50
N PHE A 114 -6.26 -0.46 -1.62
CA PHE A 114 -6.85 -1.79 -1.67
C PHE A 114 -8.38 -1.75 -1.67
N SER A 115 -8.97 -0.99 -0.74
CA SER A 115 -10.42 -0.84 -0.64
C SER A 115 -11.02 -0.20 -1.90
N ALA A 116 -10.38 0.82 -2.46
CA ALA A 116 -10.80 1.43 -3.71
C ALA A 116 -10.75 0.42 -4.86
N LEU A 117 -9.65 -0.32 -5.01
CA LEU A 117 -9.50 -1.37 -6.03
C LEU A 117 -10.57 -2.46 -5.93
N GLN A 118 -10.93 -2.87 -4.71
CA GLN A 118 -12.01 -3.85 -4.49
C GLN A 118 -13.37 -3.34 -4.97
N GLN A 119 -13.70 -2.08 -4.70
CA GLN A 119 -14.95 -1.48 -5.17
C GLN A 119 -15.04 -1.49 -6.69
N ILE A 120 -13.96 -1.11 -7.37
CA ILE A 120 -13.90 -1.13 -8.85
C ILE A 120 -14.05 -2.55 -9.39
N GLN A 121 -13.38 -3.52 -8.78
CA GLN A 121 -13.49 -4.92 -9.16
C GLN A 121 -14.94 -5.43 -9.05
N ILE A 122 -15.65 -5.04 -7.98
CA ILE A 122 -17.08 -5.37 -7.80
C ILE A 122 -17.92 -4.73 -8.91
N GLU A 123 -17.71 -3.43 -9.20
CA GLU A 123 -18.43 -2.71 -10.25
C GLU A 123 -18.29 -3.37 -11.63
N ILE A 124 -17.07 -3.76 -12.01
CA ILE A 124 -16.81 -4.44 -13.29
C ILE A 124 -17.49 -5.81 -13.33
N LYS A 125 -17.39 -6.58 -12.24
CA LYS A 125 -18.05 -7.89 -12.15
C LYS A 125 -19.57 -7.79 -12.23
N MET A 126 -20.16 -6.71 -11.71
CA MET A 126 -21.60 -6.47 -11.82
C MET A 126 -22.03 -6.09 -13.24
N ARG A 127 -21.19 -5.33 -13.97
CA ARG A 127 -21.45 -4.93 -15.38
C ARG A 127 -21.15 -6.01 -16.41
N GLY A 128 -20.33 -7.00 -16.06
CA GLY A 128 -19.99 -8.14 -16.90
C GLY A 128 -20.95 -9.33 -16.80
N ARG A 129 -22.03 -9.21 -16.01
CA ARG A 129 -23.15 -10.17 -15.96
C ARG A 129 -24.21 -9.80 -16.99
#